data_AF-A0AAV1J3R8-F1
#
_entry.id   AF-A0AAV1J3R8-F1
#
_cell.length_a   1.000
_cell.length_b   1.000
_cell.length_c   1.000
_cell.angle_alpha   90.00
_cell.angle_beta   90.00
_cell.angle_gamma   90.00
#
_symmetry.space_group_name_H-M   'P 1'
#
loop_
_entity.id
_entity.type
_entity.pdbx_description
1 polymer ?
#
loop_
_entity_poly.entity_id
_entity_poly.type
_entity_poly.pdbx_seq_one_letter_code
_entity_poly.pdbx_strand_id
1 'polypeptide(L)'
;MSHRSSFQLNDLFPREIDIEVCLKTLRIYQKLEGDVNCVVWDASLVLAKYLETMCFHKADFLSGVRVLELGSGLGVVGLTAATLGLLIP
;
A
#
# COMPACT_ATOMS: atom_id res chain seq x y z
N MET A 1 5.03 2.96 31.56
CA MET A 1 5.15 4.40 31.28
C MET A 1 4.91 4.59 29.79
N SER A 2 3.70 4.98 29.37
CA SER A 2 3.40 5.21 27.97
C SER A 2 3.95 6.57 27.55
N HIS A 3 5.07 6.59 26.83
CA HIS A 3 5.44 7.76 26.05
C HIS A 3 4.36 7.97 24.97
N ARG A 4 3.37 8.81 25.26
CA ARG A 4 2.61 9.48 24.19
C ARG A 4 3.61 10.40 23.51
N SER A 5 4.25 9.92 22.44
CA SER A 5 4.92 10.81 21.50
C SER A 5 3.84 11.75 20.96
N SER A 6 3.97 13.04 21.23
CA SER A 6 3.17 14.07 20.60
C SER A 6 3.15 13.84 19.09
N PHE A 7 1.97 13.54 18.53
CA PHE A 7 1.79 13.46 17.08
C PHE A 7 2.07 14.85 16.50
N GLN A 8 3.25 15.06 15.93
CA GLN A 8 3.55 16.25 15.15
C GLN A 8 3.37 15.89 13.68
N LEU A 9 2.48 16.61 13.00
CA LEU A 9 2.25 16.44 11.55
C LEU A 9 3.53 16.60 10.73
N ASN A 10 4.53 17.31 11.26
CA ASN A 10 5.83 17.53 10.65
C ASN A 10 6.68 16.26 10.50
N ASP A 11 6.36 15.18 11.22
CA ASP A 11 7.13 13.93 11.17
C ASP A 11 6.61 12.94 10.11
N LEU A 12 5.51 13.30 9.44
CA LEU A 12 4.89 12.48 8.41
C LEU A 12 5.35 12.90 7.02
N PHE A 13 5.82 11.94 6.24
CA PHE A 13 6.21 12.17 4.86
C PHE A 13 5.51 11.17 3.92
N PRO A 14 4.97 11.64 2.78
CA PRO A 14 4.25 10.78 1.87
C PRO A 14 5.23 9.90 1.06
N ARG A 15 4.83 8.66 0.83
CA ARG A 15 5.28 7.81 -0.27
C ARG A 15 4.13 7.67 -1.25
N GLU A 16 4.37 8.05 -2.49
CA GLU A 16 3.41 7.88 -3.57
C GLU A 16 3.75 6.62 -4.37
N ILE A 17 2.71 5.86 -4.70
CA ILE A 17 2.77 4.63 -5.47
C ILE A 17 1.70 4.73 -6.54
N ASP A 18 2.13 4.83 -7.79
CA ASP A 18 1.22 4.83 -8.93
C ASP A 18 0.76 3.42 -9.24
N ILE A 19 -0.54 3.31 -9.54
CA ILE A 19 -1.23 2.13 -10.06
C ILE A 19 -1.76 2.55 -11.44
N GLU A 20 -0.88 2.45 -12.42
CA GLU A 20 -1.00 2.89 -13.80
C GLU A 20 -2.20 2.24 -14.50
N VAL A 21 -2.46 0.95 -14.25
CA VAL A 21 -3.58 0.22 -14.90
C VAL A 21 -4.95 0.82 -14.60
N CYS A 22 -5.11 1.55 -13.49
CA CYS A 22 -6.35 2.22 -13.12
C CYS A 22 -6.20 3.75 -12.97
N LEU A 23 -5.05 4.32 -13.34
CA LEU A 23 -4.74 5.74 -13.22
C LEU A 23 -5.01 6.29 -11.80
N LYS A 24 -4.56 5.56 -10.78
CA LYS A 24 -4.68 5.96 -9.37
C LYS A 24 -3.30 6.07 -8.75
N THR A 25 -3.17 6.97 -7.78
CA THR A 25 -1.97 7.09 -6.94
C THR A 25 -2.36 6.81 -5.50
N LEU A 26 -1.71 5.82 -4.88
CA LEU A 26 -1.79 5.59 -3.46
C LEU A 26 -0.77 6.47 -2.76
N ARG A 27 -1.25 7.29 -1.81
CA ARG A 27 -0.40 8.14 -0.98
C ARG A 27 -0.35 7.61 0.43
N ILE A 28 0.78 7.02 0.79
CA ILE A 28 1.01 6.34 2.06
C ILE A 28 1.87 7.23 2.95
N TYR A 29 1.37 7.59 4.13
CA TYR A 29 2.13 8.43 5.06
C TYR A 29 3.02 7.58 5.95
N GLN A 30 4.32 7.89 5.91
CA GLN A 30 5.37 7.26 6.72
C GLN A 30 5.78 8.20 7.84
N LYS A 31 6.37 7.65 8.91
CA LYS A 31 6.94 8.45 10.00
C LYS A 31 8.47 8.43 9.93
N LEU A 32 9.11 9.58 10.17
CA LEU A 32 10.58 9.72 10.13
C LEU A 32 11.29 8.81 11.14
N GLU A 33 10.76 8.75 12.35
CA GLU A 33 11.27 7.90 13.43
C GLU A 33 10.15 7.07 14.06
N GLY A 34 10.37 5.77 14.21
CA GLY A 34 9.42 4.83 14.76
C GLY A 34 9.94 3.41 14.71
N ASP A 35 9.03 2.46 14.93
CA ASP A 35 9.32 1.03 14.78
C ASP A 35 9.33 0.63 13.30
N VAL A 36 9.70 -0.61 12.98
CA VAL A 36 9.82 -1.13 11.61
C VAL A 36 8.54 -1.03 10.78
N ASN A 37 7.38 -0.83 11.39
CA ASN A 37 6.09 -0.72 10.71
C ASN A 37 5.73 0.71 10.26
N CYS A 38 6.56 1.72 10.55
CA CYS A 38 6.24 3.13 10.24
C CYS A 38 6.72 3.60 8.85
N VAL A 39 7.34 2.72 8.07
CA VAL A 39 7.88 2.99 6.74
C VAL A 39 7.36 1.99 5.70
N VAL A 40 7.42 2.39 4.44
CA VAL A 40 7.18 1.54 3.27
C VAL A 40 8.45 0.78 2.97
N TRP A 41 8.38 -0.55 3.06
CA TRP A 41 9.49 -1.44 2.70
C TRP A 41 9.53 -1.70 1.20
N ASP A 42 10.73 -1.83 0.64
CA ASP A 42 10.90 -2.06 -0.81
C ASP A 42 10.18 -3.32 -1.30
N ALA A 43 10.15 -4.38 -0.50
CA ALA A 43 9.42 -5.61 -0.83
C ALA A 43 7.91 -5.37 -1.05
N SER A 44 7.32 -4.43 -0.32
CA SER A 44 5.90 -4.07 -0.49
C SER A 44 5.64 -3.35 -1.83
N LEU A 45 6.61 -2.56 -2.30
CA LEU A 45 6.54 -1.90 -3.62
C LEU A 45 6.69 -2.91 -4.75
N VAL A 46 7.64 -3.85 -4.61
CA VAL A 46 7.84 -4.93 -5.58
C VAL A 46 6.57 -5.77 -5.70
N LEU A 47 5.97 -6.16 -4.58
CA LEU A 47 4.73 -6.95 -4.59
C LEU A 47 3.54 -6.15 -5.13
N ALA A 48 3.40 -4.86 -4.80
CA ALA A 48 2.37 -3.99 -5.37
C ALA A 48 2.45 -3.94 -6.90
N LYS A 49 3.63 -3.69 -7.47
CA LYS A 49 3.86 -3.66 -8.92
C LYS A 49 3.70 -5.03 -9.57
N TYR A 50 4.02 -6.10 -8.87
CA TYR A 50 3.73 -7.45 -9.35
C TYR A 50 2.22 -7.70 -9.47
N LEU A 51 1.43 -7.36 -8.45
CA LEU A 51 -0.03 -7.51 -8.50
C LEU A 51 -0.65 -6.71 -9.64
N GLU A 52 -0.18 -5.48 -9.84
CA GLU A 52 -0.58 -4.67 -10.98
C GLU A 52 -0.22 -5.33 -12.31
N THR A 53 1.00 -5.84 -12.46
CA THR A 53 1.44 -6.56 -13.68
C THR A 53 0.53 -7.76 -13.96
N MET A 54 0.11 -8.48 -12.91
CA MET A 54 -0.84 -9.58 -13.04
C MET A 54 -2.22 -9.08 -13.52
N CYS A 55 -2.72 -7.98 -12.98
CA CYS A 55 -3.96 -7.34 -13.42
C CYS A 55 -3.88 -6.78 -14.85
N PHE A 56 -2.72 -6.28 -15.28
CA PHE A 56 -2.49 -5.85 -16.66
C PHE A 56 -2.67 -7.02 -17.65
N HIS A 57 -2.13 -8.20 -17.31
CA HIS A 57 -2.27 -9.39 -18.14
C HIS A 57 -3.64 -10.08 -17.99
N LYS A 58 -4.27 -9.97 -16.82
CA LYS A 58 -5.56 -10.58 -16.49
C LYS A 58 -6.37 -9.63 -15.61
N ALA A 59 -7.26 -8.85 -16.23
CA ALA A 59 -8.00 -7.77 -15.56
C ALA A 59 -8.79 -8.23 -14.32
N ASP A 60 -9.34 -9.45 -14.34
CA ASP A 60 -10.12 -10.03 -13.25
C ASP A 60 -9.29 -10.77 -12.19
N PHE A 61 -7.94 -10.70 -12.24
CA PHE A 61 -7.04 -11.46 -11.36
C PHE A 61 -7.35 -11.29 -9.86
N LEU A 62 -7.78 -10.08 -9.44
CA LEU A 62 -8.15 -9.77 -8.05
C LEU A 62 -9.66 -9.53 -7.87
N SER A 63 -10.46 -9.61 -8.94
CA SER A 63 -11.89 -9.31 -8.87
C SER A 63 -12.64 -10.37 -8.03
N GLY A 64 -13.41 -9.91 -7.04
CA GLY A 64 -14.17 -10.81 -6.15
C GLY A 64 -13.33 -11.67 -5.20
N VAL A 65 -12.01 -11.46 -5.14
CA VAL A 65 -11.11 -12.22 -4.27
C VAL A 65 -11.13 -11.66 -2.85
N ARG A 66 -11.20 -12.54 -1.84
CA ARG A 66 -11.00 -12.17 -0.44
C ARG A 66 -9.50 -12.24 -0.11
N VAL A 67 -8.90 -11.10 0.22
CA VAL A 67 -7.46 -10.96 0.49
C VAL A 67 -7.22 -10.76 1.99
N LEU A 68 -6.18 -11.42 2.52
CA LEU A 68 -5.65 -11.19 3.86
C LEU A 68 -4.16 -10.84 3.72
N GLU A 69 -3.76 -9.69 4.23
CA GLU A 69 -2.36 -9.26 4.28
C GLU A 69 -1.80 -9.47 5.69
N LEU A 70 -0.76 -10.29 5.82
CA LEU A 70 -0.07 -10.53 7.10
C LEU A 70 1.17 -9.63 7.18
N GLY A 71 1.37 -8.98 8.33
CA GLY A 71 2.49 -8.06 8.49
C GLY A 71 2.37 -6.85 7.56
N SER A 72 1.16 -6.28 7.44
CA SER A 72 0.83 -5.24 6.46
C SER A 72 1.67 -3.97 6.57
N GLY A 73 2.28 -3.70 7.72
CA GLY A 73 2.95 -2.42 7.97
C GLY A 73 1.99 -1.26 7.71
N LEU A 74 2.32 -0.41 6.75
CA LEU A 74 1.47 0.71 6.30
C LEU A 74 0.36 0.32 5.30
N GLY A 75 0.23 -0.96 4.96
CA GLY A 75 -0.86 -1.52 4.16
C GLY A 75 -0.72 -1.32 2.66
N VAL A 76 0.49 -1.08 2.16
CA VAL A 76 0.76 -0.83 0.73
C VAL A 76 0.15 -1.92 -0.15
N VAL A 77 0.41 -3.19 0.14
CA VAL A 77 0.01 -4.28 -0.74
C VAL A 77 -1.49 -4.53 -0.65
N GLY A 78 -2.06 -4.49 0.56
CA GLY A 78 -3.50 -4.63 0.76
C GLY A 78 -4.29 -3.51 0.08
N LEU A 79 -3.83 -2.26 0.17
CA LEU A 79 -4.44 -1.12 -0.51
C LEU A 79 -4.32 -1.22 -2.03
N THR A 80 -3.17 -1.66 -2.56
CA THR A 80 -3.01 -1.98 -3.98
C THR A 80 -3.99 -3.07 -4.41
N ALA A 81 -4.09 -4.17 -3.65
CA ALA A 81 -5.00 -5.26 -3.98
C ALA A 81 -6.47 -4.82 -3.97
N ALA A 82 -6.88 -4.00 -3.00
CA ALA A 82 -8.23 -3.43 -2.95
C ALA A 82 -8.51 -2.49 -4.13
N THR A 83 -7.53 -1.67 -4.51
CA THR A 83 -7.64 -0.75 -5.66
C THR A 83 -7.80 -1.52 -6.96
N LEU A 84 -7.03 -2.60 -7.13
CA LEU A 84 -7.07 -3.46 -8.32
C LEU A 84 -8.31 -4.36 -8.34
N GLY A 85 -8.82 -4.80 -7.19
CA GLY A 85 -10.04 -5.62 -7.12
C GLY A 85 -11.33 -4.86 -7.46
N LEU A 86 -11.29 -3.52 -7.39
CA LEU A 86 -12.37 -2.63 -7.83
C LEU A 86 -12.34 -2.32 -9.34
N LEU A 87 -11.32 -2.77 -10.08
CA LEU A 87 -11.33 -2.72 -11.53
C LEU A 87 -12.45 -3.66 -12.03
N ILE A 88 -13.60 -3.08 -12.31
CA ILE A 88 -14.67 -3.72 -13.06
C ILE A 88 -14.51 -3.22 -14.52
N PRO A 89 -14.46 -4.10 -15.54
CA PRO A 89 -14.57 -3.69 -16.94
C PRO A 89 -15.94 -3.07 -17.28
#